data_AF-A0A8J3IAR2-F1
#
_entry.id   AF-A0A8J3IAR2-F1
#
_cell.length_a   1.000
_cell.length_b   1.000
_cell.length_c   1.000
_cell.angle_alpha   90.00
_cell.angle_beta   90.00
_cell.angle_gamma   90.00
#
_symmetry.space_group_name_H-M   'P 1'
#
loop_
_entity.id
_entity.type
_entity.pdbx_description
1 polymer ?
#
loop_
_entity_poly.entity_id
_entity_poly.type
_entity_poly.pdbx_seq_one_letter_code
_entity_poly.pdbx_strand_id
1 'polypeptide(L)' 'MRHCQTTPFDLPVGKWGGRLGLLLQRDFQAIYESLRPRYQAQLGISEAIIEETLPSMLAEWEQMHTQFRFYVVTGQP' A
#
# COMPACT_ATOMS: atom_id res chain seq x y z
N MET A 1 23.90 6.47 22.60
CA MET A 1 23.12 6.10 21.39
C MET A 1 22.93 4.60 21.42
N ARG A 2 21.69 4.09 21.45
CA ARG A 2 21.45 2.65 21.29
C ARG A 2 21.66 2.31 19.81
N HIS A 3 22.46 1.29 19.52
CA HIS A 3 22.68 0.84 18.14
C HIS A 3 21.41 0.15 17.64
N CYS A 4 20.75 0.74 16.65
CA CYS A 4 19.63 0.10 15.96
C CYS A 4 20.14 -0.47 14.64
N GLN A 5 19.67 -1.67 14.28
CA GLN A 5 19.88 -2.26 12.96
C GLN A 5 18.61 -2.07 12.14
N THR A 6 18.76 -1.54 10.93
CA THR A 6 17.65 -1.38 9.97
C THR A 6 17.82 -2.39 8.83
N THR A 7 16.79 -3.18 8.58
CA THR A 7 16.74 -4.15 7.49
C THR A 7 15.61 -3.77 6.53
N PRO A 8 15.90 -3.45 5.26
CA PRO A 8 14.88 -3.17 4.26
C PRO A 8 14.33 -4.48 3.67
N PHE A 9 13.04 -4.48 3.33
CA PHE A 9 12.35 -5.55 2.63
C PHE A 9 11.48 -4.97 1.51
N ASP A 10 11.70 -5.42 0.28
CA ASP A 10 10.84 -5.06 -0.85
C ASP A 10 9.75 -6.13 -1.00
N LEU A 11 8.52 -5.77 -0.65
CA LEU A 11 7.37 -6.67 -0.71
C LEU A 11 6.59 -6.42 -1.99
N PRO A 12 6.16 -7.46 -2.71
CA PRO A 12 5.33 -7.27 -3.89
C PRO A 12 3.94 -6.76 -3.50
N VAL A 13 3.27 -6.04 -4.40
CA VAL A 13 1.89 -5.58 -4.25
C VAL A 13 1.08 -6.07 -5.45
N GLY A 14 0.16 -7.00 -5.23
CA GLY A 14 -0.64 -7.55 -6.34
C GLY A 14 -0.66 -9.07 -6.41
N LYS A 15 -1.39 -9.61 -7.39
CA LYS A 15 -1.51 -11.05 -7.63
C LYS A 15 -0.20 -11.66 -8.12
N TRP A 16 0.55 -10.90 -8.92
CA TRP A 16 1.88 -11.29 -9.40
C TRP A 16 2.84 -11.66 -8.25
N GLY A 17 2.65 -11.07 -7.06
CA GLY A 17 3.42 -11.33 -5.83
C GLY A 17 3.00 -12.56 -5.04
N GLY A 18 2.09 -13.38 -5.57
CA GLY A 18 1.53 -14.54 -4.86
C GLY A 18 0.82 -14.16 -3.57
N ARG A 19 0.90 -15.04 -2.56
CA ARG A 19 0.17 -14.86 -1.30
C ARG A 19 0.54 -13.57 -0.56
N LEU A 20 1.82 -13.22 -0.50
CA LEU A 20 2.26 -12.00 0.20
C LEU A 20 1.78 -10.74 -0.51
N GLY A 21 1.89 -10.70 -1.84
CA GLY A 21 1.42 -9.57 -2.62
C GLY A 21 -0.09 -9.36 -2.55
N LEU A 22 -0.86 -10.45 -2.53
CA LEU A 22 -2.31 -10.42 -2.31
C LEU A 22 -2.70 -9.87 -0.95
N LEU A 23 -1.98 -10.25 0.11
CA LEU A 23 -2.25 -9.75 1.45
C LEU A 23 -1.98 -8.24 1.53
N LEU A 24 -0.82 -7.80 1.02
CA LEU A 24 -0.46 -6.39 1.04
C LEU A 24 -1.39 -5.53 0.18
N GLN A 25 -1.81 -6.02 -0.99
CA GLN A 25 -2.84 -5.37 -1.81
C GLN A 25 -4.13 -5.18 -1.03
N ARG A 26 -4.58 -6.21 -0.28
CA ARG A 26 -5.80 -6.13 0.53
C ARG A 26 -5.68 -5.09 1.64
N ASP A 27 -4.53 -5.02 2.28
CA ASP A 27 -4.28 -4.02 3.33
C ASP A 27 -4.33 -2.60 2.76
N PHE A 28 -3.74 -2.35 1.58
CA PHE A 28 -3.83 -1.05 0.92
C PHE A 28 -5.25 -0.70 0.45
N GLN A 29 -6.01 -1.67 -0.06
CA GLN A 29 -7.43 -1.47 -0.38
C GLN A 29 -8.23 -1.05 0.87
N ALA A 30 -8.00 -1.73 1.99
CA ALA A 30 -8.67 -1.40 3.25
C ALA A 30 -8.31 0.01 3.74
N ILE A 31 -7.03 0.40 3.63
CA ILE A 31 -6.58 1.77 3.94
C ILE A 31 -7.30 2.77 3.03
N TYR A 32 -7.31 2.54 1.71
CA TYR A 32 -7.95 3.43 0.74
C TYR A 32 -9.43 3.65 1.06
N GLU A 33 -10.20 2.58 1.29
CA GLU A 33 -11.62 2.67 1.64
C GLU A 33 -11.84 3.39 2.98
N SER A 34 -10.96 3.18 3.97
CA SER A 34 -11.06 3.90 5.25
C SER A 34 -10.84 5.41 5.10
N LEU A 35 -10.12 5.84 4.06
CA LEU A 35 -9.83 7.25 3.77
C LEU A 35 -10.88 7.90 2.86
N ARG A 36 -11.72 7.13 2.16
CA ARG A 36 -12.77 7.63 1.26
C ARG A 36 -13.65 8.74 1.87
N PRO A 37 -14.14 8.64 3.12
CA PRO A 37 -14.93 9.72 3.72
C PRO A 37 -14.13 11.03 3.86
N ARG A 38 -12.82 10.96 4.10
CA ARG A 38 -11.95 12.14 4.19
C ARG A 38 -11.71 12.76 2.82
N TYR A 39 -11.49 11.94 1.79
CA TYR A 39 -11.34 12.41 0.41
C TYR A 39 -12.54 13.24 -0.03
N GLN A 40 -13.75 12.80 0.30
CA GLN A 40 -14.97 13.52 -0.03
C GLN A 40 -15.19 14.74 0.87
N ALA A 41 -15.26 14.53 2.18
CA ALA A 41 -15.73 15.55 3.11
C ALA A 41 -14.69 16.64 3.40
N GLN A 42 -13.39 16.31 3.39
CA GLN A 42 -12.32 17.25 3.73
C GLN A 42 -11.61 17.79 2.50
N LEU A 43 -11.49 16.99 1.44
CA LEU A 43 -10.74 17.36 0.23
C LEU A 43 -11.64 17.66 -0.99
N GLY A 44 -12.95 17.44 -0.90
CA GLY A 44 -13.88 17.73 -1.99
C GLY A 44 -13.69 16.87 -3.24
N ILE A 45 -13.02 15.71 -3.11
CA ILE A 45 -12.79 14.78 -4.21
C ILE A 45 -14.13 14.15 -4.60
N SER A 46 -14.43 14.13 -5.90
CA SER A 46 -15.68 13.56 -6.40
C SER A 46 -15.71 12.04 -6.25
N GLU A 47 -16.91 11.49 -6.07
CA GLU A 47 -17.12 10.05 -5.99
C GLU A 47 -16.59 9.33 -7.25
N ALA A 48 -16.82 9.89 -8.43
CA ALA A 48 -16.35 9.33 -9.69
C ALA A 48 -14.83 9.13 -9.72
N ILE A 49 -14.05 10.09 -9.21
CA ILE A 49 -12.59 9.98 -9.13
C ILE A 49 -12.19 8.86 -8.17
N ILE A 50 -12.88 8.76 -7.03
CA ILE A 50 -12.58 7.74 -6.01
C ILE A 50 -12.84 6.33 -6.56
N GLU A 51 -13.96 6.15 -7.25
CA GLU A 51 -14.38 4.88 -7.85
C GLU A 51 -13.48 4.46 -9.01
N GLU A 52 -12.93 5.41 -9.78
CA GLU A 52 -12.00 5.13 -10.88
C GLU A 52 -10.58 4.83 -10.38
N THR A 53 -10.14 5.52 -9.33
CA THR A 53 -8.74 5.49 -8.87
C THR A 53 -8.37 4.11 -8.32
N LEU A 54 -9.22 3.49 -7.51
CA LEU A 54 -8.86 2.22 -6.87
C LEU A 54 -8.63 1.08 -7.89
N PRO A 55 -9.55 0.79 -8.83
CA PRO A 55 -9.31 -0.19 -9.89
C PRO A 55 -8.07 0.12 -10.73
N SER A 56 -7.85 1.40 -11.06
CA SER A 56 -6.70 1.84 -11.87
C SER A 56 -5.38 1.59 -11.15
N MET A 57 -5.30 1.93 -9.86
CA MET A 57 -4.13 1.69 -9.01
C MET A 57 -3.83 0.19 -8.87
N LEU A 58 -4.86 -0.65 -8.72
CA LEU A 58 -4.70 -2.11 -8.67
C LEU A 58 -4.18 -2.68 -9.99
N ALA A 59 -4.68 -2.18 -11.12
CA ALA A 59 -4.21 -2.59 -12.44
C ALA A 59 -2.76 -2.16 -12.69
N GLU A 60 -2.39 -0.94 -12.30
CA GLU A 60 -1.02 -0.44 -12.37
C GLU A 60 -0.06 -1.32 -11.58
N TRP A 61 -0.40 -1.66 -10.33
CA TRP A 61 0.45 -2.52 -9.50
C TRP A 61 0.70 -3.90 -10.10
N GLU A 62 -0.32 -4.48 -10.75
CA GLU A 62 -0.19 -5.74 -11.44
C GLU A 62 0.67 -5.60 -12.71
N GLN A 63 0.45 -4.57 -13.51
CA GLN A 63 1.19 -4.37 -14.77
C GLN A 63 2.66 -4.03 -14.53
N MET A 64 2.95 -3.21 -13.53
CA MET A 64 4.30 -2.71 -13.23
C MET A 64 5.06 -3.61 -12.27
N HIS A 65 4.43 -4.65 -11.74
CA HIS A 65 4.95 -5.47 -10.65
C HIS A 65 5.46 -4.60 -9.47
N THR A 66 4.60 -3.69 -9.00
CA THR A 66 4.94 -2.69 -7.98
C THR A 66 5.38 -3.33 -6.68
N GLN A 67 6.55 -2.92 -6.18
CA GLN A 67 7.06 -3.31 -4.87
C GLN A 67 6.96 -2.16 -3.87
N PHE A 68 6.63 -2.49 -2.62
CA PHE A 68 6.61 -1.56 -1.49
C PHE A 68 7.74 -1.88 -0.52
N ARG A 69 8.55 -0.87 -0.18
CA ARG A 69 9.70 -1.03 0.71
C ARG A 69 9.29 -0.84 2.17
N PHE A 70 9.44 -1.90 2.96
CA PHE A 70 9.35 -1.87 4.41
C PHE A 70 10.73 -1.77 5.05
N TYR A 71 10.81 -1.07 6.18
CA TYR A 71 12.00 -1.01 7.00
C TYR A 71 11.69 -1.59 8.37
N VAL A 72 12.37 -2.69 8.72
CA VAL A 72 12.30 -3.27 10.06
C VAL A 72 13.50 -2.76 10.85
N VAL A 73 13.23 -2.12 11.99
CA VAL A 73 14.26 -1.58 12.88
C VAL A 73 14.28 -2.38 14.18
N THR A 74 15.40 -3.03 14.48
CA THR A 74 15.60 -3.79 15.72
C THR A 74 16.66 -3.13 16.58
N GLY A 75 16.48 -3.16 17.90
CA GLY A 75 17.53 -2.76 18.83
C GLY A 75 18.60 -3.84 18.89
N GLN A 76 19.88 -3.47 18.84
CA GLN A 76 20.96 -4.39 19.21
C GLN A 76 20.98 -4.55 20.74
N PRO A 77 21.13 -5.78 21.26
CA PRO A 77 21.33 -6.02 22.69
C PRO A 77 22.62 -5.37 23.20
#